data_AF-A0A6B3H0W7-F1
#
_entry.id   AF-A0A6B3H0W7-F1
#
_cell.length_a   1.000
_cell.length_b   1.000
_cell.length_c   1.000
_cell.angle_alpha   90.00
_cell.angle_beta   90.00
_cell.angle_gamma   90.00
#
_symmetry.space_group_name_H-M   'P 1'
#
loop_
_entity.id
_entity.type
_entity.pdbx_description
1 polymer ?
#
loop_
_entity_poly.entity_id
_entity_poly.type
_entity_poly.pdbx_seq_one_letter_code
_entity_poly.pdbx_strand_id
1 'polypeptide(L)'
;MTSLNSHGLRFAFGTLTVLPVRVTRWDRATARSGMLCAPLAGLVVGLLAAALGSLSLLAGSGPLLAAVASVAVPAALTRGLHLDGLADTADGLGSGKPAEDALRIM
;
A
#
# COMPACT_ATOMS: atom_id res chain seq x y z
N MET A 1 11.42 6.66 22.41
CA MET A 1 12.05 6.26 21.14
C MET A 1 11.73 4.79 20.91
N THR A 2 10.71 4.46 20.14
CA THR A 2 10.42 3.07 19.75
C THR A 2 11.50 2.62 18.77
N SER A 3 12.48 1.84 19.25
CA SER A 3 13.46 1.19 18.38
C SER A 3 12.72 0.48 17.25
N LEU A 4 13.19 0.59 16.00
CA LEU A 4 12.77 -0.29 14.92
C LEU A 4 13.00 -1.74 15.37
N ASN A 5 11.97 -2.38 15.92
CA ASN A 5 12.02 -3.78 16.29
C ASN A 5 11.74 -4.60 15.04
N SER A 6 12.46 -5.70 14.87
CA SER A 6 12.27 -6.66 13.77
C SER A 6 10.80 -7.07 13.58
N HIS A 7 10.02 -7.11 14.66
CA HIS A 7 8.58 -7.36 14.63
C HIS A 7 7.78 -6.29 13.88
N GLY A 8 8.13 -5.00 14.02
CA GLY A 8 7.48 -3.91 13.31
C GLY A 8 7.74 -3.97 11.81
N LEU A 9 9.00 -4.19 11.41
CA LEU A 9 9.35 -4.38 9.99
C LEU A 9 8.64 -5.61 9.41
N ARG A 10 8.64 -6.73 10.12
CA ARG A 10 7.94 -7.94 9.68
C ARG A 10 6.45 -7.72 9.53
N PHE A 11 5.84 -7.00 10.47
CA PHE A 11 4.43 -6.64 10.39
C PHE A 11 4.18 -5.77 9.16
N ALA A 12 4.91 -4.65 9.00
CA ALA A 12 4.74 -3.72 7.87
C ALA A 12 4.85 -4.42 6.51
N PHE A 13 5.91 -5.17 6.27
CA PHE A 13 6.08 -5.86 4.98
C PHE A 13 5.12 -7.04 4.82
N GLY A 14 4.81 -7.78 5.89
CA GLY A 14 3.92 -8.94 5.80
C GLY A 14 2.45 -8.59 5.61
N THR A 15 2.00 -7.44 6.13
CA THR A 15 0.60 -6.99 6.01
C THR A 15 0.39 -6.02 4.85
N LEU A 16 1.31 -5.09 4.60
CA LEU A 16 1.14 -4.04 3.59
C LEU A 16 1.66 -4.43 2.20
N THR A 17 2.35 -5.58 2.08
CA THR A 17 2.86 -6.05 0.79
C THR A 17 2.52 -7.51 0.53
N VAL A 18 2.73 -7.94 -0.70
CA VAL A 18 2.54 -9.32 -1.16
C VAL A 18 3.63 -10.26 -0.63
N LEU A 19 4.76 -9.73 -0.16
CA LEU A 19 5.92 -10.51 0.24
C LEU A 19 5.57 -11.53 1.33
N PRO A 20 6.07 -12.78 1.24
CA PRO A 20 5.76 -13.84 2.19
C PRO A 20 6.56 -13.68 3.49
N VAL A 21 6.27 -12.62 4.25
CA VAL A 21 6.94 -12.34 5.53
C VAL A 21 6.19 -12.99 6.68
N ARG A 22 6.85 -13.88 7.43
CA ARG A 22 6.26 -14.52 8.61
C ARG A 22 6.16 -13.55 9.78
N VAL A 23 4.94 -13.12 10.10
CA VAL A 23 4.62 -12.34 11.30
C VAL A 23 4.45 -13.28 12.48
N THR A 24 5.36 -13.20 13.46
CA THR A 24 5.41 -14.12 14.62
C THR A 24 4.68 -13.60 15.86
N ARG A 25 4.31 -12.31 15.87
CA ARG A 25 3.65 -11.66 17.01
C ARG A 25 2.54 -10.76 16.51
N TRP A 26 1.33 -10.97 17.03
CA TRP A 26 0.12 -10.25 16.67
C TRP A 26 -0.48 -9.59 17.91
N ASP A 27 -0.02 -8.39 18.21
CA ASP A 27 -0.59 -7.54 19.26
C ASP A 27 -0.59 -6.07 18.88
N ARG A 28 -1.32 -5.26 19.65
CA ARG A 28 -1.49 -3.82 19.40
C ARG A 28 -0.16 -3.07 19.37
N ALA A 29 0.80 -3.44 20.21
CA ALA A 29 2.12 -2.81 20.25
C ALA A 29 2.92 -3.09 18.97
N THR A 30 2.87 -4.32 18.48
CA THR A 30 3.53 -4.75 17.24
C THR A 30 2.87 -4.10 16.03
N ALA A 31 1.54 -4.05 15.98
CA ALA A 31 0.79 -3.36 14.92
C ALA A 31 1.14 -1.86 14.87
N ARG A 32 1.20 -1.18 16.03
CA ARG A 32 1.66 0.22 16.11
C ARG A 32 3.08 0.37 15.57
N SER A 33 4.01 -0.50 15.99
CA SER A 33 5.37 -0.48 15.47
C SER A 33 5.43 -0.75 13.96
N GLY A 34 4.55 -1.61 13.44
CA GLY A 34 4.41 -1.88 12.02
C GLY A 34 3.94 -0.66 11.24
N MET A 35 2.95 0.07 11.74
CA MET A 35 2.48 1.32 11.12
C MET A 35 3.57 2.40 11.12
N LEU A 36 4.37 2.49 12.18
CA LEU A 36 5.55 3.38 12.17
C LEU A 36 6.62 2.96 11.14
N CYS A 37 6.65 1.69 10.74
CA CYS A 37 7.53 1.16 9.70
C CYS A 37 6.88 1.17 8.30
N ALA A 38 5.59 1.51 8.18
CA ALA A 38 4.87 1.53 6.89
C ALA A 38 5.55 2.42 5.83
N PRO A 39 6.14 3.59 6.16
CA PRO A 39 6.86 4.39 5.17
C PRO A 39 8.02 3.65 4.50
N LEU A 40 8.65 2.68 5.16
CA LEU A 40 9.72 1.87 4.57
C LEU A 40 9.18 0.90 3.52
N ALA A 41 8.04 0.25 3.79
CA ALA A 41 7.36 -0.58 2.80
C ALA A 41 6.89 0.27 1.60
N GLY A 42 6.30 1.45 1.88
CA GLY A 42 5.91 2.42 0.86
C GLY A 42 7.08 2.91 0.02
N LEU A 43 8.24 3.19 0.62
CA LEU A 43 9.45 3.58 -0.10
C LEU A 43 9.92 2.49 -1.05
N VAL A 44 9.96 1.23 -0.60
CA VAL A 44 10.35 0.10 -1.46
C VAL A 44 9.39 -0.05 -2.64
N VAL A 45 8.08 -0.04 -2.39
CA VAL A 45 7.07 -0.14 -3.45
C VAL A 45 7.15 1.05 -4.41
N GLY A 46 7.30 2.27 -3.88
CA GLY A 46 7.42 3.49 -4.66
C GLY A 46 8.67 3.52 -5.54
N LEU A 47 9.82 3.05 -5.03
CA LEU A 47 11.05 2.92 -5.82
C LEU A 47 10.89 1.91 -6.96
N LEU A 48 10.21 0.79 -6.72
CA LEU A 48 9.92 -0.19 -7.78
C LEU A 48 8.96 0.37 -8.84
N ALA A 49 7.96 1.14 -8.40
CA ALA A 49 7.04 1.84 -9.30
C ALA A 49 7.77 2.87 -10.17
N ALA A 50 8.59 3.72 -9.55
CA ALA A 50 9.40 4.72 -10.24
C ALA A 50 10.41 4.09 -11.20
N ALA A 51 11.05 2.99 -10.80
CA ALA A 51 11.98 2.25 -11.65
C ALA A 51 11.27 1.71 -12.90
N LEU A 52 10.14 1.01 -12.74
CA LEU A 52 9.42 0.45 -13.88
C LEU A 52 8.88 1.54 -14.82
N GLY A 53 8.28 2.60 -14.27
CA GLY A 53 7.80 3.74 -15.05
C GLY A 53 8.92 4.45 -15.82
N SER A 54 10.03 4.75 -15.14
CA SER A 54 11.17 5.44 -15.76
C SER A 54 11.84 4.57 -16.83
N LEU A 55 12.04 3.28 -16.56
CA LEU A 55 12.59 2.35 -17.56
C LEU A 55 11.66 2.19 -18.77
N SER A 56 10.33 2.17 -18.55
CA SER A 56 9.36 2.18 -19.63
C SER A 56 9.52 3.41 -20.53
N LEU A 57 9.66 4.61 -19.94
CA LEU A 57 9.89 5.84 -20.70
C LEU A 57 11.22 5.81 -21.46
N LEU A 58 12.30 5.37 -20.80
CA LEU A 58 13.63 5.24 -21.41
C LEU A 58 13.66 4.22 -22.55
N ALA A 59 12.79 3.20 -22.51
CA ALA A 59 12.59 2.24 -23.59
C ALA A 59 11.73 2.78 -24.75
N GLY A 60 11.30 4.05 -24.71
CA GLY A 60 10.54 4.69 -25.77
C GLY A 60 9.03 4.49 -25.69
N SER A 61 8.49 4.00 -24.57
CA SER A 61 7.04 3.92 -24.38
C SER A 61 6.40 5.30 -24.26
N GLY A 62 5.13 5.39 -24.65
CA GLY A 62 4.34 6.61 -24.45
C GLY A 62 4.04 6.87 -22.96
N PRO A 63 3.79 8.13 -22.56
CA PRO A 63 3.54 8.50 -21.15
C PRO A 63 2.40 7.72 -20.48
N LEU A 64 1.34 7.40 -21.23
CA LEU A 64 0.21 6.63 -20.71
C LEU A 64 0.62 5.21 -20.30
N LEU A 65 1.43 4.53 -21.11
CA LEU A 65 1.89 3.18 -20.78
C LEU A 65 2.80 3.19 -19.56
N ALA A 66 3.71 4.17 -19.48
CA ALA A 66 4.56 4.34 -18.30
C ALA A 66 3.76 4.65 -17.02
N ALA A 67 2.70 5.45 -17.12
CA ALA A 67 1.80 5.72 -15.99
C ALA A 67 1.06 4.46 -15.53
N VAL A 68 0.48 3.69 -16.46
CA VAL A 68 -0.17 2.41 -16.15
C VAL A 68 0.80 1.45 -15.50
N ALA A 69 2.02 1.30 -16.05
CA ALA A 69 3.06 0.46 -15.48
C ALA A 69 3.41 0.90 -14.05
N SER A 70 3.54 2.21 -13.82
CA SER A 70 3.85 2.77 -12.49
C SER A 70 2.76 2.49 -11.47
N VAL A 71 1.48 2.60 -11.84
CA VAL A 71 0.33 2.33 -10.96
C VAL A 71 0.10 0.83 -10.75
N ALA A 72 0.42 0.00 -11.74
CA ALA A 72 0.29 -1.46 -11.63
C ALA A 72 1.21 -2.06 -10.55
N VAL A 73 2.38 -1.45 -10.31
CA VAL A 73 3.33 -1.92 -9.28
C VAL A 73 2.74 -1.89 -7.87
N PRO A 74 2.31 -0.74 -7.31
CA PRO A 74 1.68 -0.72 -5.98
C PRO A 74 0.39 -1.55 -5.95
N ALA A 75 -0.39 -1.60 -7.04
CA ALA A 75 -1.57 -2.46 -7.11
C ALA A 75 -1.21 -3.94 -6.88
N ALA A 76 -0.22 -4.47 -7.62
CA ALA A 76 0.22 -5.86 -7.49
C ALA A 76 0.94 -6.12 -6.17
N LEU A 77 1.89 -5.26 -5.80
CA LEU A 77 2.75 -5.46 -4.64
C LEU A 77 2.03 -5.24 -3.30
N THR A 78 0.89 -4.55 -3.27
CA THR A 78 0.08 -4.37 -2.05
C THR A 78 -1.20 -5.20 -2.07
N ARG A 79 -1.36 -6.13 -3.03
CA ARG A 79 -2.57 -6.94 -3.24
C ARG A 79 -3.85 -6.09 -3.42
N GLY A 80 -3.71 -4.91 -4.01
CA GLY A 80 -4.81 -3.98 -4.24
C GLY A 80 -5.20 -3.12 -3.03
N LEU A 81 -4.53 -3.21 -1.88
CA LEU A 81 -4.94 -2.53 -0.64
C LEU A 81 -5.23 -1.02 -0.80
N HIS A 82 -4.42 -0.30 -1.58
CA HIS A 82 -4.64 1.13 -1.81
C HIS A 82 -5.78 1.42 -2.79
N LEU A 83 -6.00 0.51 -3.76
CA LEU A 83 -7.10 0.62 -4.71
C LEU A 83 -8.44 0.26 -4.05
N ASP A 84 -8.42 -0.71 -3.14
CA ASP A 84 -9.54 -1.10 -2.28
C ASP A 84 -9.99 0.10 -1.44
N GLY A 85 -9.08 0.70 -0.66
CA GLY A 85 -9.41 1.89 0.13
C GLY A 85 -9.85 3.11 -0.70
N LEU A 86 -9.36 3.24 -1.94
CA LEU A 86 -9.87 4.25 -2.88
C LEU A 86 -11.30 3.94 -3.33
N ALA A 87 -11.60 2.68 -3.65
CA ALA A 87 -12.93 2.21 -4.02
C ALA A 87 -13.91 2.37 -2.86
N ASP A 88 -13.54 1.92 -1.65
CA ASP A 88 -14.33 2.08 -0.43
C ASP A 88 -14.66 3.56 -0.17
N THR A 89 -13.67 4.45 -0.35
CA THR A 89 -13.89 5.90 -0.22
C THR A 89 -14.85 6.43 -1.28
N ALA A 90 -14.73 5.98 -2.52
CA ALA A 90 -15.65 6.35 -3.59
C ALA A 90 -17.08 5.84 -3.31
N ASP A 91 -17.23 4.62 -2.81
CA ASP A 91 -18.51 4.02 -2.44
C ASP A 91 -19.15 4.75 -1.27
N GLY A 92 -18.38 5.07 -0.23
CA GLY A 92 -18.83 5.88 0.91
C GLY A 92 -19.35 7.25 0.47
N LEU A 93 -18.54 8.01 -0.27
CA LEU A 93 -18.89 9.35 -0.75
C LEU A 93 -20.02 9.34 -1.80
N GLY A 94 -20.05 8.33 -2.66
CA GLY A 94 -21.03 8.16 -3.73
C GLY A 94 -22.37 7.58 -3.26
N SER A 95 -22.44 7.02 -2.05
CA SER A 95 -23.63 6.35 -1.53
C SER A 95 -24.85 7.26 -1.32
N GLY A 96 -24.64 8.57 -1.19
CA GLY A 96 -25.69 9.55 -0.88
C GLY A 96 -26.32 9.38 0.52
N LYS A 97 -25.73 8.55 1.38
CA LYS A 97 -26.21 8.28 2.74
C LYS A 97 -25.69 9.31 3.75
N PRO A 98 -26.36 9.47 4.91
CA PRO A 98 -25.78 10.18 6.05
C PRO A 98 -24.42 9.59 6.45
N ALA A 99 -23.53 10.41 7.04
CA ALA A 99 -22.15 10.03 7.32
C ALA A 99 -22.02 8.71 8.11
N GLU A 100 -22.88 8.49 9.10
CA GLU A 100 -22.87 7.27 9.93
C GLU A 100 -23.13 6.00 9.12
N ASP A 101 -23.97 6.08 8.08
CA ASP A 101 -24.30 4.96 7.22
C ASP A 101 -23.35 4.82 6.03
N ALA A 102 -22.73 5.91 5.58
CA ALA A 102 -21.66 5.89 4.58
C ALA A 102 -20.42 5.17 5.11
N LEU A 103 -20.06 5.39 6.39
CA LEU A 103 -18.96 4.71 7.08
C LEU A 103 -19.14 3.20 7.26
N ARG A 104 -20.34 2.67 7.03
CA ARG A 104 -20.61 1.22 7.07
C ARG A 104 -20.41 0.53 5.72
N ILE A 105 -20.31 1.32 4.65
CA ILE A 105 -20.07 0.84 3.28
C ILE A 105 -18.57 0.90 2.98
N MET A 106 -17.89 1.89 3.55
CA MET A 106 -16.43 1.95 3.66
C MET A 106 -15.89 0.85 4.58
#